data_AF-A0AAV3Q0V7-F1
#
_entry.id   AF-A0AAV3Q0V7-F1
#
_cell.length_a   1.000
_cell.length_b   1.000
_cell.length_c   1.000
_cell.angle_alpha   90.00
_cell.angle_beta   90.00
_cell.angle_gamma   90.00
#
_symmetry.space_group_name_H-M   'P 1'
#
loop_
_entity.id
_entity.type
_entity.pdbx_description
1 polymer ?
#
loop_
_entity_poly.entity_id
_entity_poly.type
_entity_poly.pdbx_seq_one_letter_code
_entity_poly.pdbx_strand_id
1 'polypeptide(L)'
;MSHLRYSFLVIFLFFFATKSKAIVELKAEEEFLEALLLRPLPDCKVLGYFHFQISVPPTQTYGRRHHLFPKSIYQLVHKFRVRELELSFTQGRWNYEHWGGYDPVSSSVAKPPGVELWASFDVPKDQVDSSWKNLTHALSALFCASINFLEDSTAYSSPEWSFRHSGSSLRYGTLPCELFVLKILPLR
;
A
#
# COMPACT_ATOMS: atom_id res chain seq x y z
N MET A 1 66.14 -3.55 -29.44
CA MET A 1 65.56 -3.71 -28.08
C MET A 1 64.74 -2.49 -27.60
N SER A 2 64.45 -1.50 -28.45
CA SER A 2 63.64 -0.30 -28.10
C SER A 2 62.15 -0.43 -28.44
N HIS A 3 61.79 -1.18 -29.50
CA HIS A 3 60.38 -1.37 -29.91
C HIS A 3 59.55 -2.20 -28.93
N LEU A 4 60.16 -3.18 -28.24
CA LEU A 4 59.47 -4.02 -27.25
C LEU A 4 59.06 -3.22 -26.00
N ARG A 5 59.81 -2.16 -25.66
CA ARG A 5 59.54 -1.26 -24.53
C ARG A 5 58.36 -0.34 -24.80
N TYR A 6 58.23 0.17 -26.03
CA TYR A 6 57.08 0.99 -26.44
C TYR A 6 55.79 0.19 -26.51
N SER A 7 55.85 -1.06 -26.99
CA SER A 7 54.68 -1.95 -27.02
C SER A 7 54.15 -2.24 -25.62
N PHE A 8 55.04 -2.45 -24.64
CA PHE A 8 54.65 -2.66 -23.24
C PHE A 8 54.03 -1.41 -22.60
N LEU A 9 54.54 -0.22 -22.96
CA LEU A 9 54.03 1.08 -22.45
C LEU A 9 52.65 1.43 -23.03
N VAL A 10 52.39 1.09 -24.29
CA VAL A 10 51.08 1.28 -24.93
C VAL A 10 50.03 0.33 -24.35
N ILE A 11 50.40 -0.92 -24.06
CA ILE A 11 49.52 -1.90 -23.40
C ILE A 11 49.21 -1.47 -21.96
N PHE A 12 50.21 -0.96 -21.22
CA PHE A 12 50.03 -0.46 -19.86
C PHE A 12 49.11 0.79 -19.81
N LEU A 13 49.22 1.69 -20.78
CA LEU A 13 48.34 2.85 -20.92
C LEU A 13 46.90 2.47 -21.34
N PHE A 14 46.73 1.41 -22.16
CA PHE A 14 45.40 0.88 -22.49
C PHE A 14 44.72 0.23 -21.29
N PHE A 15 45.48 -0.44 -20.41
CA PHE A 15 44.96 -1.07 -19.20
C PHE A 15 44.53 -0.06 -18.13
N PHE A 16 45.16 1.11 -18.08
CA PHE A 16 44.77 2.19 -17.15
C PHE A 16 43.59 3.05 -17.64
N ALA A 17 43.23 2.95 -18.92
CA ALA A 17 42.17 3.76 -19.52
C ALA A 17 40.75 3.17 -19.38
N THR A 18 40.60 1.97 -18.81
CA THR A 18 39.27 1.44 -18.50
C THR A 18 38.70 2.17 -17.29
N LYS A 19 38.01 3.29 -17.52
CA LYS A 19 37.15 3.92 -16.52
C LYS A 19 36.06 2.91 -16.14
N SER A 20 36.21 2.30 -14.97
CA SER A 20 35.16 1.52 -14.34
C SER A 20 33.98 2.45 -14.08
N LYS A 21 32.93 2.36 -14.90
CA LYS A 21 31.61 2.88 -14.53
C LYS A 21 31.05 1.90 -13.51
N ALA A 22 31.21 2.23 -12.23
CA ALA A 22 30.41 1.62 -11.19
C ALA A 22 28.95 1.97 -11.49
N ILE A 23 28.19 0.99 -12.01
CA ILE A 23 26.74 1.07 -12.05
C ILE A 23 26.31 0.94 -10.59
N VAL A 24 25.99 2.07 -9.97
CA VAL A 24 25.26 2.08 -8.70
C VAL A 24 23.88 1.56 -9.04
N GLU A 25 23.66 0.27 -8.79
CA GLU A 25 22.32 -0.32 -8.79
C GLU A 25 21.56 0.39 -7.66
N LEU A 26 20.76 1.39 -8.03
CA LEU A 26 19.80 2.04 -7.14
C LEU A 26 18.82 0.95 -6.72
N LYS A 27 19.16 0.28 -5.61
CA LYS A 27 18.25 -0.62 -4.93
C LYS A 27 17.03 0.22 -4.58
N ALA A 28 15.91 -0.02 -5.24
CA ALA A 28 14.66 0.62 -4.88
C ALA A 28 14.43 0.34 -3.38
N GLU A 29 14.28 1.41 -2.61
CA GLU A 29 14.09 1.34 -1.17
C GLU A 29 12.60 1.20 -0.87
N GLU A 30 12.29 0.62 0.30
CA GLU A 30 10.93 0.64 0.83
C GLU A 30 10.61 2.04 1.34
N GLU A 31 9.45 2.57 0.95
CA GLU A 31 8.97 3.84 1.45
C GLU A 31 7.79 3.60 2.39
N PHE A 32 7.85 4.22 3.58
CA PHE A 32 6.76 4.24 4.55
C PHE A 32 6.47 5.70 4.93
N LEU A 33 5.23 6.10 4.73
CA LEU A 33 4.73 7.41 5.11
C LEU A 33 3.64 7.24 6.16
N GLU A 34 3.79 7.96 7.27
CA GLU A 34 2.81 8.06 8.34
C GLU A 34 2.46 9.53 8.55
N ALA A 35 1.16 9.84 8.57
CA ALA A 35 0.67 11.18 8.84
C ALA A 35 -0.50 11.13 9.82
N LEU A 36 -0.49 12.05 10.79
CA LEU A 36 -1.57 12.30 11.72
C LEU A 36 -2.02 13.75 11.59
N LEU A 37 -3.29 13.95 11.28
CA LEU A 37 -3.94 15.25 11.29
C LEU A 37 -4.98 15.28 12.41
N LEU A 38 -4.75 16.15 13.38
CA LEU A 38 -5.74 16.54 14.40
C LEU A 38 -6.25 17.93 14.07
N ARG A 39 -7.54 18.06 13.73
CA ARG A 39 -8.14 19.33 13.33
C ARG A 39 -9.42 19.59 14.13
N PRO A 40 -9.51 20.69 14.89
CA PRO A 40 -10.79 21.10 15.48
C PRO A 40 -11.75 21.48 14.35
N LEU A 41 -12.99 21.03 14.45
CA LEU A 41 -14.05 21.30 13.51
C LEU A 41 -14.94 22.44 14.04
N PRO A 42 -15.67 23.16 13.15
CA PRO A 42 -16.52 24.28 13.54
C PRO A 42 -17.61 23.94 14.57
N ASP A 43 -17.99 22.68 14.70
CA ASP A 43 -19.02 22.19 15.63
C ASP A 43 -18.43 21.66 16.95
N CYS A 44 -17.24 22.12 17.34
CA CYS A 44 -16.52 21.72 18.54
C CYS A 44 -16.14 20.23 18.60
N LYS A 45 -16.19 19.51 17.46
CA LYS A 45 -15.64 18.17 17.33
C LYS A 45 -14.16 18.24 16.94
N VAL A 46 -13.44 17.13 17.06
CA VAL A 46 -12.06 17.01 16.59
C VAL A 46 -11.99 15.89 15.55
N LEU A 47 -11.50 16.24 14.36
CA LEU A 47 -11.12 15.28 13.34
C LEU A 47 -9.77 14.66 13.73
N GLY A 48 -9.72 13.34 13.81
CA GLY A 48 -8.48 12.58 13.85
C GLY A 48 -8.33 11.75 12.58
N TYR A 49 -7.39 12.13 11.73
CA TYR A 49 -7.11 11.43 10.47
C TYR A 49 -5.72 10.81 10.54
N PHE A 50 -5.66 9.49 10.41
CA PHE A 50 -4.44 8.70 10.42
C PHE A 50 -4.25 8.12 9.01
N HIS A 51 -3.12 8.42 8.39
CA HIS A 51 -2.79 7.96 7.06
C HIS A 51 -1.48 7.20 7.06
N PHE A 52 -1.52 5.97 6.55
CA PHE A 52 -0.38 5.10 6.42
C PHE A 52 -0.27 4.68 4.95
N GLN A 53 0.85 5.00 4.30
CA GLN A 53 1.14 4.58 2.94
C GLN A 53 2.44 3.81 2.92
N ILE A 54 2.43 2.64 2.30
CA ILE A 54 3.61 1.80 2.15
C ILE A 54 3.80 1.49 0.67
N SER A 55 5.01 1.68 0.17
CA SER A 55 5.40 1.34 -1.20
C SER A 55 6.59 0.40 -1.17
N VAL A 56 6.40 -0.80 -1.73
CA VAL A 56 7.42 -1.84 -1.77
C VAL A 56 7.79 -2.11 -3.23
N PRO A 57 9.07 -2.04 -3.60
CA PRO A 57 9.49 -2.35 -4.95
C PRO A 57 9.31 -3.84 -5.28
N PRO A 58 9.11 -4.19 -6.56
CA PRO A 58 8.93 -5.58 -6.98
C PRO A 58 10.26 -6.34 -6.86
N THR A 59 10.53 -6.96 -5.71
CA THR A 59 11.71 -7.81 -5.50
C THR A 59 11.34 -9.29 -5.61
N GLN A 60 12.06 -10.04 -6.43
CA GLN A 60 11.88 -11.50 -6.60
C GLN A 60 12.30 -12.31 -5.36
N THR A 61 13.15 -11.76 -4.49
CA THR A 61 13.75 -12.47 -3.37
C THR A 61 13.07 -12.15 -2.06
N TYR A 62 12.39 -13.15 -1.49
CA TYR A 62 11.90 -13.14 -0.12
C TYR A 62 13.08 -13.14 0.88
N GLY A 63 13.04 -12.21 1.84
CA GLY A 63 13.99 -12.16 2.96
C GLY A 63 15.30 -11.45 2.58
N ARG A 64 15.78 -10.48 3.33
CA ARG A 64 16.02 -10.55 4.78
C ARG A 64 15.92 -9.17 5.45
N ARG A 65 15.27 -8.19 4.81
CA ARG A 65 15.52 -6.81 5.17
C ARG A 65 14.38 -5.83 4.81
N HIS A 66 13.12 -6.24 5.06
CA HIS A 66 12.04 -5.25 5.19
C HIS A 66 12.18 -4.61 6.57
N HIS A 67 12.48 -3.32 6.61
CA HIS A 67 12.72 -2.59 7.86
C HIS A 67 11.48 -1.83 8.32
N LEU A 68 10.69 -1.38 7.35
CA LEU A 68 9.58 -0.45 7.58
C LEU A 68 8.23 -1.16 7.42
N PHE A 69 8.16 -2.21 6.58
CA PHE A 69 6.90 -2.87 6.31
C PHE A 69 6.57 -3.97 7.33
N PRO A 70 5.39 -3.93 8.00
CA PRO A 70 4.98 -4.98 8.92
C PRO A 70 4.95 -6.34 8.23
N LYS A 71 5.72 -7.29 8.77
CA LYS A 71 5.87 -8.63 8.20
C LYS A 71 4.53 -9.34 8.00
N SER A 72 3.58 -9.14 8.91
CA SER A 72 2.22 -9.70 8.81
C SER A 72 1.50 -9.24 7.55
N ILE A 73 1.47 -7.92 7.28
CA ILE A 73 0.80 -7.36 6.10
C ILE A 73 1.52 -7.80 4.82
N TYR A 74 2.86 -7.78 4.81
CA TYR A 74 3.65 -8.27 3.67
C TYR A 74 3.32 -9.71 3.30
N GLN A 75 3.26 -10.58 4.30
CA GLN A 75 2.93 -11.99 4.08
C GLN A 75 1.54 -12.16 3.48
N LEU A 76 0.57 -11.34 3.87
CA LEU A 76 -0.78 -11.37 3.29
C LEU A 76 -0.78 -10.90 1.83
N VAL A 77 -0.18 -9.74 1.55
CA VAL A 77 -0.09 -9.17 0.20
C VAL A 77 0.59 -10.15 -0.75
N HIS A 78 1.71 -10.75 -0.33
CA HIS A 78 2.43 -11.73 -1.15
C HIS A 78 1.66 -13.06 -1.29
N LYS A 79 1.09 -13.60 -0.21
CA LYS A 79 0.36 -14.87 -0.22
C LYS A 79 -0.86 -14.84 -1.13
N PHE A 80 -1.61 -13.74 -1.10
CA PHE A 80 -2.82 -13.56 -1.90
C PHE A 80 -2.58 -12.83 -3.22
N ARG A 81 -1.31 -12.60 -3.59
CA ARG A 81 -0.91 -11.93 -4.84
C ARG A 81 -1.65 -10.61 -5.04
N VAL A 82 -1.73 -9.82 -3.97
CA VAL A 82 -2.33 -8.49 -4.01
C VAL A 82 -1.32 -7.53 -4.62
N ARG A 83 -1.75 -6.77 -5.62
CA ARG A 83 -0.94 -5.75 -6.29
C ARG A 83 -1.06 -4.40 -5.59
N GLU A 84 -2.28 -3.98 -5.28
CA GLU A 84 -2.58 -2.76 -4.52
C GLU A 84 -3.70 -3.07 -3.52
N LEU A 85 -3.62 -2.46 -2.34
CA LEU A 85 -4.57 -2.63 -1.24
C LEU A 85 -4.78 -1.28 -0.56
N GLU A 86 -6.03 -0.88 -0.37
CA GLU A 86 -6.39 0.24 0.50
C GLU A 86 -7.48 -0.22 1.46
N LEU A 87 -7.27 0.06 2.74
CA LEU A 87 -8.20 -0.25 3.82
C LEU A 87 -8.40 1.01 4.65
N SER A 88 -9.65 1.47 4.74
CA SER A 88 -10.03 2.65 5.52
C SER A 88 -11.04 2.27 6.60
N PHE A 89 -10.79 2.76 7.81
CA PHE A 89 -11.72 2.70 8.94
C PHE A 89 -12.20 4.10 9.26
N THR A 90 -13.51 4.32 9.23
CA THR A 90 -14.10 5.64 9.46
C THR A 90 -15.15 5.57 10.54
N GLN A 91 -14.98 6.37 11.59
CA GLN A 91 -15.97 6.53 12.64
C GLN A 91 -16.67 7.90 12.53
N GLY A 92 -18.00 7.89 12.57
CA GLY A 92 -18.82 9.09 12.40
C GLY A 92 -19.19 9.37 10.94
N ARG A 93 -19.92 10.47 10.72
CA ARG A 93 -20.36 10.90 9.39
C ARG A 93 -19.70 12.23 9.05
N TRP A 94 -19.23 12.37 7.82
CA TRP A 94 -18.70 13.63 7.32
C TRP A 94 -19.84 14.61 7.01
N ASN A 95 -19.82 15.80 7.62
CA ASN A 95 -20.76 16.86 7.33
C ASN A 95 -20.20 17.76 6.22
N TYR A 96 -20.58 17.47 4.98
CA TYR A 96 -20.10 18.20 3.80
C TYR A 96 -20.45 19.69 3.80
N GLU A 97 -21.57 20.08 4.42
CA GLU A 97 -22.02 21.48 4.48
C GLU A 97 -21.14 22.32 5.41
N HIS A 98 -20.76 21.75 6.56
CA HIS A 98 -20.07 22.49 7.62
C HIS A 98 -18.56 22.27 7.63
N TRP A 99 -18.08 21.13 7.12
CA TRP A 99 -16.66 20.75 7.15
C TRP A 99 -15.98 20.80 5.77
N GLY A 100 -16.75 21.12 4.73
CA GLY A 100 -16.28 21.14 3.35
C GLY A 100 -16.32 19.77 2.67
N GLY A 101 -16.00 19.72 1.39
CA GLY A 101 -16.03 18.47 0.60
C GLY A 101 -15.26 18.53 -0.71
N TYR A 102 -14.96 19.74 -1.19
CA TYR A 102 -14.37 19.97 -2.50
C TYR A 102 -12.91 20.42 -2.43
N ASP A 103 -12.34 20.59 -1.23
CA ASP A 103 -10.91 20.80 -1.09
C ASP A 103 -10.17 19.44 -1.15
N PRO A 104 -8.93 19.39 -1.70
CA PRO A 104 -8.19 18.13 -1.87
C PRO A 104 -7.94 17.36 -0.56
N VAL A 105 -7.87 18.08 0.57
CA VAL A 105 -7.65 17.44 1.87
C VAL A 105 -8.94 16.75 2.31
N SER A 106 -10.08 17.45 2.32
CA SER A 106 -11.36 16.87 2.70
C SER A 106 -11.80 15.73 1.78
N SER A 107 -11.50 15.76 0.48
CA SER A 107 -11.87 14.66 -0.44
C SER A 107 -11.08 13.37 -0.19
N SER A 108 -9.83 13.47 0.27
CA SER A 108 -9.03 12.29 0.67
C SER A 108 -9.39 11.77 2.07
N VAL A 109 -9.86 12.66 2.95
CA VAL A 109 -10.27 12.33 4.33
C VAL A 109 -11.70 11.80 4.40
N ALA A 110 -12.59 12.29 3.54
CA ALA A 110 -14.01 11.91 3.52
C ALA A 110 -14.17 10.51 2.94
N LYS A 111 -14.10 9.52 3.83
CA LYS A 111 -14.39 8.12 3.55
C LYS A 111 -15.80 7.74 4.03
N PRO A 112 -16.45 6.74 3.43
CA PRO A 112 -17.74 6.26 3.92
C PRO A 112 -17.60 5.73 5.36
N PRO A 113 -18.66 5.85 6.18
CA PRO A 113 -18.64 5.36 7.56
C PRO A 113 -18.51 3.82 7.61
N GLY A 114 -17.73 3.33 8.57
CA GLY A 114 -17.46 1.90 8.76
C GLY A 114 -16.13 1.48 8.13
N VAL A 115 -16.17 0.44 7.29
CA VAL A 115 -14.98 -0.08 6.59
C VAL A 115 -15.14 0.11 5.09
N GLU A 116 -14.10 0.63 4.44
CA GLU A 116 -13.94 0.61 2.98
C GLU A 116 -12.68 -0.18 2.66
N LEU A 117 -12.79 -1.16 1.78
CA LEU A 117 -11.69 -2.00 1.33
C LEU A 117 -11.72 -2.10 -0.19
N TRP A 118 -10.58 -1.84 -0.82
CA TRP A 118 -10.38 -2.27 -2.19
C TRP A 118 -9.01 -2.92 -2.38
N ALA A 119 -8.99 -3.91 -3.27
CA ALA A 119 -7.79 -4.68 -3.57
C ALA A 119 -7.75 -5.01 -5.05
N SER A 120 -6.60 -4.82 -5.67
CA SER A 120 -6.31 -5.35 -7.01
C SER A 120 -5.43 -6.58 -6.90
N PHE A 121 -5.76 -7.62 -7.66
CA PHE A 121 -5.06 -8.90 -7.61
C PHE A 121 -4.25 -9.16 -8.88
N ASP A 122 -3.13 -9.87 -8.73
CA ASP A 122 -2.28 -10.39 -9.80
C ASP A 122 -2.45 -11.92 -9.91
N VAL A 123 -3.71 -12.36 -10.10
CA VAL A 123 -4.11 -13.76 -10.24
C VAL A 123 -5.05 -13.93 -11.44
N PRO A 124 -5.17 -15.15 -11.98
CA PRO A 124 -6.19 -15.48 -12.99
C PRO A 124 -7.61 -15.11 -12.52
N LYS A 125 -8.49 -14.69 -13.44
CA LYS A 125 -9.84 -14.17 -13.12
C LYS A 125 -10.68 -15.15 -12.28
N ASP A 126 -10.54 -16.44 -12.54
CA ASP A 126 -11.20 -17.54 -11.83
C ASP A 126 -10.77 -17.67 -10.36
N GLN A 127 -9.62 -17.09 -9.98
CA GLN A 127 -9.05 -17.15 -8.63
C GLN A 127 -9.19 -15.84 -7.86
N VAL A 128 -9.73 -14.78 -8.47
CA VAL A 128 -9.85 -13.47 -7.80
C VAL A 128 -10.82 -13.54 -6.63
N ASP A 129 -11.98 -14.19 -6.79
CA ASP A 129 -12.98 -14.29 -5.72
C ASP A 129 -12.50 -15.13 -4.54
N SER A 130 -11.77 -16.22 -4.80
CA SER A 130 -11.16 -17.03 -3.74
C SER A 130 -10.04 -16.28 -3.02
N SER A 131 -9.22 -15.51 -3.75
CA SER A 131 -8.18 -14.65 -3.18
C SER A 131 -8.77 -13.52 -2.34
N TRP A 132 -9.85 -12.90 -2.81
CA TRP A 132 -10.61 -11.88 -2.08
C TRP A 132 -11.17 -12.43 -0.76
N LYS A 133 -11.88 -13.57 -0.80
CA LYS A 133 -12.40 -14.22 0.40
C LYS A 133 -11.28 -14.52 1.41
N ASN A 134 -10.16 -15.09 0.97
CA ASN A 134 -9.08 -15.40 1.89
C ASN A 134 -8.40 -14.14 2.47
N LEU A 135 -8.31 -13.08 1.66
CA LEU A 135 -7.78 -11.79 2.09
C LEU A 135 -8.67 -11.15 3.17
N THR A 136 -9.99 -11.09 2.97
CA THR A 136 -10.92 -10.46 3.93
C THR A 136 -10.92 -11.18 5.28
N HIS A 137 -10.90 -12.51 5.29
CA HIS A 137 -10.75 -13.31 6.53
C HIS A 137 -9.44 -13.03 7.27
N ALA A 138 -8.33 -12.91 6.53
CA ALA A 138 -7.04 -12.66 7.15
C ALA A 138 -6.92 -11.21 7.68
N LEU A 139 -7.48 -10.24 6.97
CA LEU A 139 -7.57 -8.85 7.43
C LEU A 139 -8.46 -8.73 8.67
N SER A 140 -9.56 -9.48 8.73
CA SER A 140 -10.41 -9.56 9.93
C SER A 140 -9.63 -10.01 11.16
N ALA A 141 -8.80 -11.05 11.02
CA ALA A 141 -7.96 -11.52 12.11
C ALA A 141 -6.88 -10.50 12.49
N LEU A 142 -6.28 -9.80 11.52
CA LEU A 142 -5.21 -8.84 11.75
C LEU A 142 -5.68 -7.55 12.43
N PHE A 143 -6.83 -7.01 12.01
CA PHE A 143 -7.39 -5.76 12.52
C PHE A 143 -8.46 -5.97 13.60
N CYS A 144 -8.79 -7.22 13.93
CA CYS A 144 -9.87 -7.58 14.84
C CYS A 144 -11.21 -6.92 14.43
N ALA A 145 -11.49 -6.92 13.14
CA ALA A 145 -12.61 -6.24 12.50
C ALA A 145 -13.45 -7.24 11.69
N SER A 146 -14.70 -6.91 11.37
CA SER A 146 -15.63 -7.87 10.71
C SER A 146 -15.57 -7.82 9.18
N ILE A 147 -14.39 -7.50 8.65
CA ILE A 147 -14.06 -7.40 7.22
C ILE A 147 -14.46 -8.66 6.43
N ASN A 148 -14.49 -9.83 7.08
CA ASN A 148 -14.93 -11.11 6.53
C ASN A 148 -16.36 -11.09 5.96
N PHE A 149 -17.24 -10.18 6.40
CA PHE A 149 -18.55 -9.99 5.79
C PHE A 149 -18.49 -9.54 4.32
N LEU A 150 -17.35 -8.95 3.89
CA LEU A 150 -17.11 -8.62 2.49
C LEU A 150 -16.90 -9.85 1.59
N GLU A 151 -16.89 -11.09 2.12
CA GLU A 151 -16.85 -12.29 1.26
C GLU A 151 -18.15 -12.49 0.47
N ASP A 152 -19.27 -11.95 0.96
CA ASP A 152 -20.56 -12.08 0.31
C ASP A 152 -20.56 -11.29 -1.01
N SER A 153 -21.02 -11.91 -2.10
CA SER A 153 -21.07 -11.28 -3.43
C SER A 153 -22.00 -10.06 -3.48
N THR A 154 -22.89 -9.90 -2.50
CA THR A 154 -23.72 -8.70 -2.32
C THR A 154 -23.00 -7.55 -1.63
N ALA A 155 -21.89 -7.83 -0.94
CA ALA A 155 -21.13 -6.87 -0.14
C ALA A 155 -19.93 -6.24 -0.88
N TYR A 156 -19.58 -6.76 -2.07
CA TYR A 156 -18.53 -6.21 -2.92
C TYR A 156 -18.97 -6.02 -4.37
N SER A 157 -18.30 -5.11 -5.06
CA SER A 157 -18.43 -4.84 -6.50
C SER A 157 -17.15 -5.25 -7.23
N SER A 158 -17.32 -5.78 -8.44
CA SER A 158 -16.23 -6.21 -9.34
C SER A 158 -16.34 -5.46 -10.68
N PRO A 159 -15.86 -4.21 -10.76
CA PRO A 159 -15.99 -3.42 -11.98
C PRO A 159 -15.14 -4.01 -13.10
N GLU A 160 -15.67 -4.15 -14.32
CA GLU A 160 -14.85 -4.60 -15.46
C GLU A 160 -13.86 -3.52 -15.93
N TRP A 161 -14.21 -2.25 -15.72
CA TRP A 161 -13.40 -1.09 -16.06
C TRP A 161 -13.13 -0.25 -14.82
N SER A 162 -11.86 0.11 -14.61
CA SER A 162 -11.44 1.05 -13.59
C SER A 162 -10.47 2.06 -14.19
N PHE A 163 -10.40 3.25 -13.60
CA PHE A 163 -9.42 4.27 -14.00
C PHE A 163 -7.97 3.82 -13.82
N ARG A 164 -7.74 2.84 -12.93
CA ARG A 164 -6.47 2.13 -12.78
C ARG A 164 -6.44 0.90 -13.68
N HIS A 165 -5.27 0.52 -14.19
CA HIS A 165 -5.04 -0.50 -15.23
C HIS A 165 -5.49 -1.96 -14.92
N SER A 166 -6.31 -2.24 -13.89
CA SER A 166 -6.64 -3.59 -13.42
C SER A 166 -8.13 -3.87 -13.17
N GLY A 167 -9.04 -3.37 -14.02
CA GLY A 167 -10.50 -3.48 -13.79
C GLY A 167 -10.97 -4.88 -13.38
N SER A 168 -10.75 -5.90 -14.22
CA SER A 168 -11.26 -7.25 -13.95
C SER A 168 -10.71 -7.95 -12.69
N SER A 169 -9.57 -7.50 -12.15
CA SER A 169 -8.99 -8.05 -10.93
C SER A 169 -9.16 -7.13 -9.72
N LEU A 170 -9.98 -6.09 -9.83
CA LEU A 170 -10.33 -5.19 -8.74
C LEU A 170 -11.54 -5.75 -7.97
N ARG A 171 -11.47 -5.65 -6.65
CA ARG A 171 -12.59 -5.87 -5.74
C ARG A 171 -12.73 -4.65 -4.85
N TYR A 172 -13.93 -4.14 -4.74
CA TYR A 172 -14.28 -2.99 -3.90
C TYR A 172 -15.44 -3.38 -3.00
N GLY A 173 -15.31 -3.19 -1.69
CA GLY A 173 -16.34 -3.53 -0.72
C GLY A 173 -16.44 -2.49 0.38
N THR A 174 -17.65 -2.31 0.90
CA THR A 174 -17.91 -1.39 2.01
C THR A 174 -18.82 -2.03 3.05
N LEU A 175 -18.48 -1.91 4.33
CA LEU A 175 -19.33 -2.36 5.44
C LEU A 175 -19.82 -1.15 6.23
N PRO A 176 -21.13 -0.84 6.18
CA PRO A 176 -21.70 0.20 7.02
C PRO A 176 -21.73 -0.27 8.49
N CYS A 177 -21.29 0.60 9.41
CA CYS A 177 -21.38 0.40 10.86
C CYS A 177 -20.49 -0.70 11.48
N GLU A 178 -19.19 -0.73 11.16
CA GLU A 178 -18.24 -1.45 12.01
C GLU A 178 -17.90 -0.65 13.27
N LEU A 179 -17.93 -1.33 14.43
CA LEU A 179 -17.43 -0.82 15.70
C LEU A 179 -15.94 -1.17 15.81
N PHE A 180 -15.07 -0.27 15.35
CA PHE A 180 -13.65 -0.36 15.63
C PHE A 180 -13.32 0.48 16.87
N VAL A 181 -12.63 -0.11 17.85
CA VAL A 181 -12.18 0.60 19.05
C VAL A 181 -10.67 0.80 18.95
N LEU A 182 -10.23 1.95 18.42
CA LEU A 182 -8.84 2.38 18.58
C LEU A 182 -8.64 2.85 20.01
N LYS A 183 -8.20 1.96 20.90
CA LYS A 183 -7.88 2.34 22.29
C LYS A 183 -6.51 3.01 22.32
N ILE A 184 -6.47 4.33 22.11
CA ILE A 184 -5.27 5.13 22.35
C ILE A 184 -5.06 5.16 23.87
N LEU A 185 -4.14 4.33 24.37
CA LEU A 185 -3.71 4.38 25.76
C LEU A 185 -2.88 5.66 25.96
N PRO A 186 -3.12 6.44 27.02
CA PRO A 186 -2.24 7.55 27.36
C PRO A 186 -0.84 7.00 27.62
N LEU A 187 0.17 7.64 27.01
CA LEU A 187 1.57 7.43 27.37
C LEU A 187 1.71 7.80 28.85
N ARG A 188 2.14 6.83 29.66
CA ARG A 188 2.40 7.01 31.09
C ARG A 188 3.81 7.54 31.30
#